data_AF-A0A929ZMK1-F1
#
_entry.id   AF-A0A929ZMK1-F1
#
_cell.length_a   1.000
_cell.length_b   1.000
_cell.length_c   1.000
_cell.angle_alpha   90.00
_cell.angle_beta   90.00
_cell.angle_gamma   90.00
#
_symmetry.space_group_name_H-M   'P 1'
#
loop_
_entity.id
_entity.type
_entity.pdbx_description
1 polymer ?
#
loop_
_entity_poly.entity_id
_entity_poly.type
_entity_poly.pdbx_seq_one_letter_code
_entity_poly.pdbx_strand_id
1 'polypeptide(L)'
;MSEKKVPKATLQRYPVYLKALRKLHADGINRIMSRELADYVSIESTTIRRDFSFLGNLGKQGYGYNVEDLISIFSNQLGVNFDEKIILVGAGNLGKALL
;
A
#
# COMPACT_ATOMS: atom_id res chain seq x y z
N MET A 1 19.30 -10.22 -13.48
CA MET A 1 18.01 -10.71 -12.95
C MET A 1 16.93 -9.82 -13.53
N SER A 2 15.97 -10.38 -14.28
CA SER A 2 14.89 -9.61 -14.88
C SER A 2 14.02 -9.01 -13.78
N GLU A 3 14.04 -7.69 -13.63
CA GLU A 3 13.04 -6.98 -12.82
C GLU A 3 11.66 -7.33 -13.36
N LYS A 4 10.88 -8.12 -12.62
CA LYS A 4 9.47 -8.34 -12.93
C LYS A 4 8.77 -6.99 -12.78
N LYS A 5 8.56 -6.31 -13.91
CA LYS A 5 7.85 -5.03 -13.96
C LYS A 5 6.48 -5.21 -13.31
N VAL A 6 6.27 -4.52 -12.19
CA VAL A 6 5.00 -4.55 -11.46
C VAL A 6 3.88 -4.04 -12.39
N PRO A 7 2.77 -4.77 -12.57
CA PRO A 7 1.66 -4.31 -13.39
C PRO A 7 1.09 -2.98 -12.90
N LYS A 8 0.66 -2.12 -13.83
CA LYS A 8 0.06 -0.80 -13.51
C LYS A 8 -1.13 -0.93 -12.54
N ALA A 9 -1.98 -1.94 -12.75
CA ALA A 9 -3.13 -2.20 -11.87
C ALA A 9 -2.71 -2.54 -10.42
N THR A 10 -1.59 -3.24 -10.25
CA THR A 10 -1.04 -3.55 -8.93
C THR A 10 -0.51 -2.29 -8.25
N LEU A 11 0.25 -1.46 -8.98
CA LEU A 11 0.75 -0.17 -8.46
C LEU A 11 -0.38 0.77 -8.01
N GLN A 12 -1.50 0.81 -8.74
CA GLN A 12 -2.67 1.62 -8.37
C GLN A 12 -3.30 1.19 -7.03
N ARG A 13 -3.11 -0.06 -6.58
CA ARG A 13 -3.63 -0.56 -5.31
C ARG A 13 -2.70 -0.31 -4.13
N TYR A 14 -1.43 0.02 -4.36
CA TYR A 14 -0.45 0.23 -3.27
C TYR A 14 -0.87 1.31 -2.27
N PRO A 15 -1.38 2.49 -2.69
CA PRO A 15 -1.85 3.50 -1.75
C PRO A 15 -3.04 3.01 -0.91
N VAL A 16 -3.90 2.15 -1.48
CA VAL A 16 -5.06 1.57 -0.78
C VAL A 16 -4.59 0.63 0.32
N TYR A 17 -3.63 -0.26 0.01
CA TYR A 17 -3.02 -1.13 1.01
C TYR A 17 -2.33 -0.32 2.11
N LEU A 18 -1.50 0.66 1.76
CA LEU A 18 -0.80 1.49 2.74
C LEU A 18 -1.76 2.20 3.69
N LYS A 19 -2.86 2.77 3.17
CA LYS A 19 -3.90 3.41 3.99
C LYS A 19 -4.53 2.44 4.98
N ALA A 20 -4.92 1.25 4.53
CA ALA A 20 -5.52 0.23 5.39
C ALA A 20 -4.53 -0.28 6.45
N LEU A 21 -3.28 -0.53 6.06
CA LEU A 21 -2.24 -0.98 6.98
C LEU A 21 -1.92 0.03 8.06
N ARG A 22 -1.85 1.33 7.74
CA ARG A 22 -1.68 2.40 8.74
C ARG A 22 -2.82 2.43 9.75
N LYS A 23 -4.05 2.20 9.30
CA LYS A 23 -5.21 2.09 10.20
C LYS A 23 -5.08 0.86 11.11
N LEU A 24 -4.77 -0.30 10.55
CA LEU A 24 -4.57 -1.54 11.31
C LEU A 24 -3.45 -1.39 12.35
N HIS A 25 -2.35 -0.73 12.01
CA HIS A 25 -1.26 -0.44 12.93
C HIS A 25 -1.72 0.49 14.07
N ALA A 26 -2.48 1.54 13.77
CA ALA A 26 -3.07 2.42 14.78
C ALA A 26 -4.04 1.67 15.72
N ASP A 27 -4.73 0.66 15.20
CA ASP A 27 -5.62 -0.23 15.97
C ASP A 27 -4.84 -1.32 16.75
N GLY A 28 -3.50 -1.29 16.73
CA GLY A 28 -2.63 -2.22 17.48
C GLY A 28 -2.46 -3.61 16.84
N ILE A 29 -2.87 -3.77 15.58
CA ILE A 29 -2.78 -5.05 14.88
C ILE A 29 -1.38 -5.20 14.29
N ASN A 30 -0.63 -6.17 14.82
CA ASN A 30 0.75 -6.45 14.39
C ASN A 30 0.83 -7.36 13.16
N ARG A 31 -0.17 -8.25 12.97
CA ARG A 31 -0.20 -9.22 11.87
C ARG A 31 -1.59 -9.34 11.29
N ILE A 32 -1.67 -9.53 9.97
CA ILE A 32 -2.94 -9.69 9.27
C ILE A 32 -2.89 -10.75 8.17
N MET A 33 -3.96 -11.52 8.02
CA MET A 33 -4.11 -12.48 6.92
C MET A 33 -4.64 -11.79 5.65
N SER A 34 -4.26 -12.29 4.47
CA SER A 34 -4.81 -11.78 3.19
C SER A 34 -6.35 -11.81 3.12
N ARG A 35 -7.00 -12.77 3.79
CA ARG A 35 -8.45 -12.85 3.90
C ARG A 35 -9.05 -11.71 4.72
N GLU A 36 -8.39 -11.36 5.83
CA GLU A 36 -8.85 -10.29 6.72
C GLU A 36 -8.61 -8.95 6.04
N LEU A 37 -7.44 -8.76 5.43
CA LEU A 37 -7.13 -7.54 4.69
C LEU A 37 -8.14 -7.30 3.54
N ALA A 38 -8.62 -8.35 2.88
CA ALA A 38 -9.63 -8.24 1.83
C ALA A 38 -10.89 -7.50 2.29
N ASP A 39 -11.32 -7.73 3.53
CA ASP A 39 -12.49 -7.08 4.13
C ASP A 39 -12.26 -5.57 4.37
N TYR A 40 -11.01 -5.15 4.58
CA TYR A 40 -10.64 -3.74 4.79
C TYR A 40 -10.50 -2.94 3.49
N VAL A 41 -10.09 -3.58 2.40
CA VAL A 41 -9.74 -2.89 1.14
C VAL A 41 -10.69 -3.20 -0.02
N SER A 42 -11.68 -4.08 0.17
CA SER A 42 -12.60 -4.55 -0.88
C SER A 42 -11.87 -5.12 -2.10
N ILE A 43 -10.76 -5.83 -1.87
CA ILE A 43 -9.95 -6.49 -2.91
C ILE A 43 -9.84 -7.96 -2.54
N GLU A 44 -10.05 -8.87 -3.49
CA GLU A 44 -9.98 -10.30 -3.22
C GLU A 44 -8.62 -10.74 -2.65
N SER A 45 -8.65 -11.65 -1.67
CA SER A 45 -7.43 -12.19 -1.04
C SER A 45 -6.46 -12.83 -2.06
N THR A 46 -6.97 -13.37 -3.17
CA THR A 46 -6.19 -13.92 -4.29
C THR A 46 -5.40 -12.83 -5.01
N THR A 47 -6.05 -11.70 -5.29
CA THR A 47 -5.42 -10.50 -5.87
C THR A 47 -4.40 -9.90 -4.92
N ILE A 48 -4.72 -9.81 -3.62
CA ILE A 48 -3.78 -9.33 -2.59
C ILE A 48 -2.51 -10.19 -2.58
N ARG A 49 -2.65 -11.52 -2.54
CA ARG A 49 -1.49 -12.43 -2.58
C ARG A 49 -0.67 -12.26 -3.84
N ARG A 50 -1.31 -12.09 -5.00
CA ARG A 50 -0.63 -11.83 -6.27
C ARG A 50 0.14 -10.51 -6.23
N ASP A 51 -0.48 -9.44 -5.76
CA ASP A 51 0.18 -8.13 -5.64
C ASP A 51 1.38 -8.19 -4.70
N PHE A 52 1.20 -8.84 -3.55
CA PHE A 52 2.22 -8.95 -2.52
C PHE A 52 3.39 -9.85 -2.97
N SER A 53 3.17 -10.76 -3.92
CA SER A 53 4.25 -11.56 -4.51
C SER A 53 5.30 -10.72 -5.26
N PHE A 54 4.96 -9.48 -5.64
CA PHE A 54 5.92 -8.53 -6.24
C PHE A 54 6.77 -7.79 -5.20
N LEU A 55 6.42 -7.86 -3.91
CA LEU A 55 7.15 -7.16 -2.83
C LEU A 55 8.33 -7.98 -2.29
N GLY A 56 8.55 -9.19 -2.81
CA GLY A 56 9.62 -10.08 -2.37
C GLY A 56 9.20 -10.98 -1.21
N ASN A 57 10.11 -11.23 -0.28
CA ASN A 57 9.93 -12.23 0.77
C ASN A 57 9.18 -11.66 1.98
N LEU A 58 7.86 -11.87 2.02
CA LEU A 58 6.98 -11.39 3.09
C LEU A 58 6.78 -12.38 4.26
N GLY A 59 7.66 -13.39 4.37
CA GLY A 59 7.65 -14.38 5.45
C GLY A 59 7.05 -15.74 5.07
N LYS A 60 6.61 -16.50 6.09
CA LYS A 60 6.13 -17.88 5.94
C LYS A 60 4.65 -17.93 5.56
N GLN A 61 4.31 -18.79 4.59
CA GLN A 61 2.94 -19.04 4.16
C GLN A 61 2.06 -19.47 5.36
N GLY A 62 0.86 -18.90 5.46
CA GLY A 62 -0.11 -19.24 6.51
C GLY A 62 0.08 -18.50 7.84
N TYR A 63 1.16 -17.73 8.03
CA TYR A 63 1.44 -17.00 9.27
C TYR A 63 0.94 -15.53 9.27
N GLY A 64 0.36 -15.08 8.15
CA GLY A 64 -0.03 -13.69 7.93
C GLY A 64 1.15 -12.78 7.56
N TYR A 65 0.86 -11.51 7.34
CA TYR A 65 1.86 -10.48 7.05
C TYR A 65 2.07 -9.61 8.28
N ASN A 66 3.32 -9.21 8.53
CA ASN A 66 3.60 -8.19 9.54
C ASN A 66 3.14 -6.83 9.00
N VAL A 67 2.32 -6.13 9.77
CA VAL A 67 1.72 -4.86 9.36
C VAL A 67 2.79 -3.77 9.24
N GLU A 68 3.72 -3.69 10.19
CA GLU A 68 4.78 -2.67 10.21
C GLU A 68 5.77 -2.85 9.05
N ASP A 69 6.15 -4.10 8.76
CA ASP A 69 7.03 -4.43 7.63
C ASP A 69 6.37 -4.03 6.31
N LEU A 70 5.07 -4.31 6.15
CA LEU A 70 4.33 -3.90 4.95
C LEU A 70 4.21 -2.38 4.82
N ILE A 71 3.95 -1.66 5.91
CA ILE A 71 3.92 -0.19 5.89
C ILE A 71 5.26 0.34 5.39
N SER A 72 6.36 -0.19 5.92
CA SER A 72 7.71 0.22 5.52
C SER A 72 7.98 -0.05 4.03
N ILE A 73 7.65 -1.25 3.55
CA ILE A 73 7.83 -1.63 2.14
C ILE A 73 7.01 -0.75 1.21
N PHE A 74 5.71 -0.58 1.47
CA PHE A 74 4.84 0.26 0.64
C PHE A 74 5.24 1.74 0.71
N SER A 75 5.68 2.21 1.87
CA SER A 75 6.11 3.61 2.03
C SER A 75 7.35 3.90 1.18
N ASN A 76 8.34 2.99 1.21
CA ASN A 76 9.52 3.09 0.35
C ASN A 76 9.14 3.04 -1.14
N GLN A 77 8.24 2.13 -1.52
CA GLN A 77 7.83 1.94 -2.91
C GLN A 77 7.02 3.12 -3.48
N LEU A 78 6.26 3.81 -2.63
CA LEU A 78 5.45 4.98 -3.00
C LEU A 78 6.19 6.31 -2.85
N GLY A 79 7.42 6.31 -2.32
CA GLY A 79 8.20 7.53 -2.17
C GLY A 79 7.70 8.48 -1.07
N VAL A 80 6.91 8.00 -0.10
CA VAL A 80 6.41 8.85 1.00
C VAL A 80 7.49 9.29 2.00
N ASN A 81 8.75 8.93 1.77
CA ASN A 81 9.88 9.27 2.63
C ASN A 81 10.70 10.48 2.11
N PHE A 82 10.25 11.16 1.06
CA PHE A 82 10.89 12.38 0.57
C PHE A 82 9.87 13.51 0.34
N ASP A 83 10.32 14.74 0.51
CA ASP A 83 9.52 15.92 0.23
C ASP A 83 9.46 16.18 -1.27
N GLU A 84 8.34 15.83 -1.90
CA GLU A 84 8.08 16.19 -3.29
C GLU A 84 7.48 17.59 -3.36
N LYS A 85 8.23 18.54 -3.93
CA LYS A 85 7.75 19.92 -4.12
C LYS A 85 6.77 19.96 -5.28
N ILE A 86 5.54 20.38 -5.00
CA ILE A 86 4.46 20.49 -5.99
C ILE A 86 4.04 21.96 -6.10
N ILE A 87 3.74 22.41 -7.32
CA ILE A 87 3.11 23.71 -7.57
C ILE A 87 1.68 23.50 -8.08
N LEU A 88 0.77 24.39 -7.67
CA LEU A 88 -0.60 24.41 -8.16
C LEU A 88 -0.76 25.55 -9.17
N VAL A 89 -1.16 25.23 -10.40
CA VAL A 89 -1.47 26.24 -11.43
C VAL A 89 -2.97 26.44 -11.50
N GLY A 90 -3.43 27.64 -11.12
CA GLY A 90 -4.83 28.02 -11.06
C GLY A 90 -5.43 27.93 -9.65
N ALA A 91 -5.67 29.09 -9.03
CA ALA A 91 -6.25 29.22 -7.69
C ALA A 91 -7.75 29.62 -7.72
N GLY A 92 -8.52 28.97 -8.61
CA GLY A 92 -9.98 29.04 -8.63
C GLY A 92 -10.61 28.27 -7.46
N ASN A 93 -11.91 27.99 -7.50
CA ASN A 93 -12.59 27.32 -6.38
C ASN A 93 -11.96 25.96 -6.01
N LEU A 94 -11.64 25.13 -7.01
CA LEU A 94 -10.97 23.84 -6.78
C LEU A 94 -9.54 24.04 -6.28
N GLY A 95 -8.79 24.97 -6.87
CA GLY A 95 -7.42 25.26 -6.44
C GLY A 95 -7.36 25.73 -4.99
N LYS A 96 -8.30 26.59 -4.57
CA LYS A 96 -8.45 27.01 -3.17
C LYS A 96 -8.89 25.90 -2.23
N ALA A 97 -9.62 24.90 -2.72
CA ALA A 97 -10.02 23.74 -1.91
C ALA A 97 -8.90 22.70 -1.72
N LEU A 98 -7.87 22.74 -2.59
CA LEU A 98 -6.69 21.87 -2.51
C LEU A 98 -5.56 22.48 -1.65
N LEU A 99 -5.58 23.80 -1.44
CA LEU A 99 -4.70 24.52 -0.49
C LEU A 99 -5.25 24.44 0.93
#